data_AF-K1JXH6-F1
#
_entry.id   AF-K1JXH6-F1
#
_cell.length_a   1.000
_cell.length_b   1.000
_cell.length_c   1.000
_cell.angle_alpha   90.00
_cell.angle_beta   90.00
_cell.angle_gamma   90.00
#
_symmetry.space_group_name_H-M   'P 1'
#
loop_
_entity.id
_entity.type
_entity.pdbx_description
1 polymer ?
#
loop_
_entity_poly.entity_id
_entity_poly.type
_entity_poly.pdbx_seq_one_letter_code
_entity_poly.pdbx_strand_id
1 'polypeptide(L)'
;QFPPEIRTLIYTTNAIEGLNRAIRKVIKTRTLFPNEDAAKKLIYLAIMNFTASWKRATPKWAAAMPQFALLFGERFTGAME
;
A
#
# COMPACT_ATOMS: atom_id res chain seq x y z
N GLN A 1 12.91 -12.27 -15.09
CA GLN A 1 11.89 -12.40 -14.02
C GLN A 1 12.44 -11.79 -12.74
N PHE A 2 11.59 -11.26 -11.85
CA PHE A 2 12.05 -10.70 -10.58
C PHE A 2 12.60 -11.78 -9.63
N PRO A 3 13.65 -11.48 -8.85
CA PRO A 3 14.15 -12.32 -7.76
C PRO A 3 13.07 -12.75 -6.77
N PRO A 4 13.23 -13.91 -6.10
CA PRO A 4 12.26 -14.43 -5.13
C PRO A 4 11.86 -13.44 -4.04
N GLU A 5 12.80 -12.61 -3.57
CA GLU A 5 12.59 -11.60 -2.52
C GLU A 5 11.63 -10.51 -2.99
N ILE A 6 11.83 -10.01 -4.22
CA ILE A 6 10.97 -9.01 -4.85
C ILE A 6 9.58 -9.60 -5.12
N ARG A 7 9.52 -10.82 -5.66
CA ARG A 7 8.25 -11.52 -5.88
C ARG A 7 7.49 -11.68 -4.57
N THR A 8 8.17 -12.11 -3.51
CA THR A 8 7.57 -12.30 -2.19
C THR A 8 6.99 -11.02 -1.63
N LEU A 9 7.62 -9.86 -1.88
CA LEU A 9 7.09 -8.54 -1.53
C LEU A 9 5.84 -8.19 -2.35
N ILE A 10 5.90 -8.32 -3.67
CA ILE A 10 4.82 -7.95 -4.61
C ILE A 10 3.58 -8.81 -4.38
N TYR A 11 3.77 -10.13 -4.24
CA TYR A 11 2.65 -11.07 -4.05
C TYR A 11 2.08 -11.04 -2.64
N THR A 12 2.58 -10.20 -1.72
CA THR A 12 1.86 -10.04 -0.44
C THR A 12 0.54 -9.32 -0.70
N THR A 13 -0.56 -10.07 -0.66
CA THR A 13 -1.90 -9.50 -0.79
C THR A 13 -2.36 -8.81 0.50
N ASN A 14 -1.69 -9.08 1.63
CA ASN A 14 -2.03 -8.59 2.97
C ASN A 14 -2.26 -7.07 3.04
N ALA A 15 -1.47 -6.25 2.33
CA ALA A 15 -1.62 -4.79 2.38
C ALA A 15 -2.88 -4.32 1.64
N ILE A 16 -3.12 -4.86 0.43
CA ILE A 16 -4.28 -4.55 -0.41
C ILE A 16 -5.56 -5.10 0.22
N GLU A 17 -5.53 -6.36 0.68
CA GLU A 17 -6.66 -6.99 1.37
C GLU A 17 -6.98 -6.28 2.69
N GLY A 18 -5.96 -5.88 3.45
CA GLY A 18 -6.11 -5.09 4.67
C GLY A 18 -6.81 -3.77 4.42
N LEU A 19 -6.39 -3.03 3.39
CA LEU A 19 -7.02 -1.77 2.99
C LEU A 19 -8.47 -1.98 2.54
N ASN A 20 -8.71 -2.96 1.67
CA ASN A 20 -10.05 -3.29 1.18
C ASN A 20 -10.99 -3.69 2.33
N ARG A 21 -10.49 -4.45 3.31
CA ARG A 21 -11.24 -4.80 4.51
C ARG A 21 -11.58 -3.57 5.35
N ALA A 22 -10.63 -2.65 5.53
CA ALA A 22 -10.84 -1.40 6.26
C ALA A 22 -11.90 -0.52 5.58
N ILE A 23 -11.81 -0.34 4.26
CA ILE A 23 -12.81 0.40 3.47
C ILE A 23 -14.18 -0.29 3.59
N ARG A 24 -14.26 -1.61 3.37
CA ARG A 24 -15.51 -2.38 3.49
C ARG A 24 -16.15 -2.22 4.86
N LYS A 25 -15.35 -2.21 5.92
CA LYS A 25 -15.83 -2.02 7.31
C LYS A 25 -16.51 -0.67 7.53
N VAL A 26 -16.05 0.39 6.86
CA VAL A 26 -16.60 1.74 7.01
C VAL A 26 -17.85 1.94 6.13
N ILE A 27 -17.86 1.37 4.92
CA ILE A 27 -18.99 1.51 4.00
C ILE A 27 -20.16 0.58 4.35
N LYS A 28 -19.94 -0.56 5.03
CA LYS A 28 -21.01 -1.54 5.32
C LYS A 28 -22.18 -0.98 6.13
N THR A 29 -21.97 0.10 6.87
CA THR A 29 -22.99 0.77 7.69
C THR A 29 -23.70 1.90 6.94
N ARG A 30 -23.31 2.18 5.69
CA ARG A 30 -23.86 3.25 4.85
C ARG A 30 -24.44 2.64 3.57
N THR A 31 -25.76 2.50 3.53
CA THR A 31 -26.49 1.93 2.38
C THR A 31 -26.60 2.91 1.20
N LEU A 32 -26.59 4.22 1.46
CA LEU A 32 -26.66 5.26 0.43
C LEU A 32 -25.76 6.45 0.79
N PHE A 33 -25.22 7.11 -0.22
CA PHE A 33 -24.51 8.38 -0.09
C PHE A 33 -25.34 9.52 -0.71
N PRO A 34 -25.39 10.71 -0.07
CA PRO A 34 -26.17 11.84 -0.58
C PRO A 34 -25.59 12.44 -1.88
N ASN A 35 -24.28 12.29 -2.10
CA ASN A 35 -23.58 12.65 -3.35
C ASN A 35 -22.22 11.95 -3.41
N GLU A 36 -21.54 12.06 -4.55
CA GLU A 36 -20.23 11.45 -4.79
C GLU A 36 -19.15 12.00 -3.84
N ASP A 37 -19.18 13.30 -3.53
CA ASP A 37 -18.18 13.92 -2.64
C ASP A 37 -18.25 13.38 -1.21
N ALA A 38 -19.46 13.09 -0.71
CA ALA A 38 -19.64 12.45 0.58
C ALA A 38 -19.03 11.03 0.61
N ALA A 39 -19.18 10.27 -0.49
CA ALA A 39 -18.56 8.96 -0.63
C ALA A 39 -17.02 9.08 -0.68
N LYS A 40 -16.48 10.00 -1.48
CA LYS A 40 -15.03 10.27 -1.58
C LYS A 40 -14.44 10.65 -0.23
N LYS A 41 -15.07 11.59 0.50
CA LYS A 41 -14.61 12.01 1.83
C LYS A 41 -14.58 10.84 2.82
N LEU A 42 -15.60 9.97 2.80
CA LEU A 42 -15.61 8.82 3.71
C LEU A 42 -14.50 7.82 3.39
N ILE A 43 -14.28 7.51 2.10
CA ILE A 43 -13.19 6.62 1.68
C ILE A 43 -11.84 7.24 2.04
N TYR A 44 -11.64 8.53 1.79
CA TYR A 44 -10.43 9.26 2.18
C TYR A 44 -10.15 9.11 3.69
N LEU A 45 -11.14 9.37 4.54
CA LEU A 45 -10.99 9.21 6.00
C LEU A 45 -10.70 7.77 6.40
N ALA A 46 -11.30 6.78 5.73
CA ALA A 46 -11.02 5.37 5.98
C ALA A 46 -9.57 5.00 5.64
N ILE A 47 -9.06 5.49 4.50
CA ILE A 47 -7.67 5.30 4.10
C ILE A 47 -6.74 5.96 5.13
N MET A 48 -6.97 7.23 5.46
CA MET A 48 -6.14 7.98 6.43
C MET A 48 -6.07 7.28 7.79
N ASN A 49 -7.20 6.79 8.30
CA ASN A 49 -7.24 6.05 9.56
C ASN A 49 -6.49 4.73 9.48
N PHE A 50 -6.56 4.02 8.35
CA PHE A 50 -5.85 2.76 8.15
C PHE A 50 -4.34 2.97 8.03
N THR A 51 -3.91 3.95 7.22
CA THR A 51 -2.49 4.26 7.01
C THR A 51 -1.82 4.88 8.23
N ALA A 52 -2.57 5.50 9.15
CA ALA A 52 -2.03 5.96 10.43
C ALA A 52 -1.38 4.84 11.27
N SER A 53 -1.77 3.58 11.03
CA SER A 53 -1.15 2.41 11.68
C SER A 53 0.16 1.96 11.03
N TRP A 54 0.47 2.42 9.82
CA TRP A 54 1.64 2.00 9.04
C TRP A 54 2.92 2.72 9.48
N LYS A 55 3.42 2.36 10.66
CA LYS A 55 4.61 2.99 11.26
C LYS A 55 5.93 2.35 10.86
N ARG A 56 5.92 1.12 10.34
CA ARG A 56 7.12 0.35 10.01
C ARG A 56 6.96 -0.31 8.65
N ALA A 57 8.06 -0.36 7.89
CA ALA A 57 8.13 -1.14 6.67
C ALA A 57 7.99 -2.63 6.97
N THR A 58 7.45 -3.37 6.00
CA THR A 58 7.40 -4.84 6.07
C THR A 58 8.83 -5.41 6.14
N PRO A 59 9.11 -6.43 6.98
CA PRO A 59 10.43 -7.08 7.01
C PRO A 59 10.88 -7.59 5.63
N LYS A 60 9.92 -7.94 4.76
CA LYS A 60 10.17 -8.37 3.38
C LYS A 60 10.83 -7.29 2.52
N TRP A 61 10.65 -6.01 2.87
CA TRP A 61 11.27 -4.89 2.18
C TRP A 61 12.79 -4.91 2.33
N ALA A 62 13.30 -5.21 3.53
CA ALA A 62 14.74 -5.25 3.78
C ALA A 62 15.46 -6.29 2.91
N ALA A 63 14.81 -7.42 2.62
CA ALA A 63 15.33 -8.45 1.73
C ALA A 63 15.21 -8.09 0.23
N ALA A 64 14.14 -7.39 -0.16
CA ALA A 64 13.90 -7.00 -1.54
C ALA A 64 14.72 -5.78 -1.99
N MET A 65 15.05 -4.87 -1.07
CA MET A 65 15.73 -3.61 -1.39
C MET A 65 17.09 -3.79 -2.08
N PRO A 66 18.01 -4.66 -1.62
CA PRO A 66 19.28 -4.89 -2.32
C PRO A 66 19.08 -5.45 -3.73
N GLN A 67 18.05 -6.29 -3.93
CA GLN A 67 17.71 -6.84 -5.24
C GLN A 67 17.20 -5.74 -6.19
N PHE A 68 16.42 -4.78 -5.68
CA PHE A 68 16.01 -3.62 -6.47
C PHE A 68 17.19 -2.72 -6.83
N ALA A 69 18.12 -2.49 -5.90
CA ALA A 69 19.31 -1.69 -6.15
C ALA A 69 20.24 -2.34 -7.20
N LEU A 70 20.36 -3.68 -7.21
CA LEU A 70 21.12 -4.40 -8.23
C LEU A 70 20.48 -4.29 -9.62
N LEU A 71 19.15 -4.43 -9.70
CA LEU A 71 18.43 -4.45 -10.98
C LEU A 71 18.18 -3.07 -11.58
N PHE A 72 18.05 -2.04 -10.74
CA PHE A 72 17.64 -0.69 -11.13
C PHE A 72 18.53 0.37 -10.51
N GLY A 73 19.83 0.09 -10.38
CA GLY A 73 20.80 0.96 -9.70
C GLY A 73 20.77 2.40 -10.19
N GLU A 74 20.61 2.63 -11.49
CA GLU A 74 20.52 3.99 -12.05
C GLU A 74 19.36 4.82 -11.48
N ARG A 75 18.26 4.19 -11.03
CA ARG A 75 17.12 4.86 -10.41
C ARG A 75 17.35 5.21 -8.95
N PHE A 76 18.33 4.59 -8.31
CA PHE A 76 18.76 4.93 -6.95
C PHE A 76 19.80 6.04 -6.95
N THR A 77 20.66 6.10 -7.97
CA THR A 77 21.74 7.09 -8.07
C THR A 77 21.31 8.37 -8.78
N GLY A 78 20.38 8.31 -9.73
CA GLY A 78 19.85 9.49 -10.45
C GLY A 78 19.01 10.45 -9.62
N ALA A 79 18.81 10.18 -8.32
CA ALA A 79 18.21 11.12 -7.37
C ALA A 79 19.26 11.99 -6.64
N MET A 80 20.56 11.78 -6.90
CA MET A 80 21.69 12.55 -6.34
C MET A 80 22.34 13.52 -7.35
N GLU A 81 21.81 13.62 -8.57
CA GLU A 81 22.06 14.73 -9.51
C GLU A 81 20.87 15.71 -9.45
#